data_AF-A0A7S0XJJ4-F1
#
_entry.id   AF-A0A7S0XJJ4-F1
#
_cell.length_a   1.000
_cell.length_b   1.000
_cell.length_c   1.000
_cell.angle_alpha   90.00
_cell.angle_beta   90.00
_cell.angle_gamma   90.00
#
_symmetry.space_group_name_H-M   'P 1'
#
loop_
_entity.id
_entity.type
_entity.pdbx_description
1 polymer ?
#
loop_
_entity_poly.entity_id
_entity_poly.type
_entity_poly.pdbx_seq_one_letter_code
_entity_poly.pdbx_strand_id
1 'polypeptide(L)'
;RPAPPHEGAPRTLNPESLNLPPTTTRTMHFIARRLLAGGGVAAAAAGAAALGAIQLGMPEAQLPTEPWADVTRVAKSRKEQIGALRAGKEFDVLIIGGGATGVGSALDAATRGLNVALVEAEDFGSGTSSRSTKLVHGGVRYLEKAVFQLDYGQFKLVFEALHERRNLLRNAPHLVHALPIATPCYHLWEVPYYWAGMKAYDLVAGLSGLTMSRFCNAAESLAMFPTMAVVRGDDGASLKGTIVYQDGQFDDARLNV
;
A
#
# COMPACT_ATOMS: atom_id res chain seq x y z
N ARG A 1 45.08 0.12 -42.56
CA ARG A 1 44.78 1.20 -41.59
C ARG A 1 44.59 0.55 -40.23
N PRO A 2 45.36 0.90 -39.19
CA PRO A 2 45.19 0.35 -37.85
C PRO A 2 44.02 1.05 -37.12
N ALA A 3 43.42 0.34 -36.17
CA ALA A 3 42.33 0.80 -35.31
C ALA A 3 42.82 1.84 -34.27
N PRO A 4 41.95 2.75 -33.78
CA PRO A 4 42.31 3.70 -32.73
C PRO A 4 42.38 3.03 -31.33
N PRO A 5 43.13 3.62 -30.38
CA PRO A 5 43.34 3.04 -29.05
C PRO A 5 42.09 3.15 -28.17
N HIS A 6 41.83 2.10 -27.38
CA HIS A 6 40.85 2.12 -26.29
C HIS A 6 41.43 2.90 -25.11
N GLU A 7 40.78 4.00 -24.73
CA GLU A 7 41.09 4.76 -23.52
C GLU A 7 39.80 4.94 -22.71
N GLY A 8 39.83 4.49 -21.45
CA GLY A 8 38.72 4.66 -20.50
C GLY A 8 38.32 3.38 -19.77
N ALA A 9 39.06 3.02 -18.73
CA ALA A 9 38.63 2.01 -17.76
C ALA A 9 37.31 2.45 -17.08
N PRO A 10 36.40 1.52 -16.72
CA PRO A 10 35.20 1.86 -15.98
C PRO A 10 35.57 2.48 -14.64
N ARG A 11 35.04 3.67 -14.34
CA ARG A 11 35.12 4.26 -13.00
C ARG A 11 34.43 3.31 -12.04
N THR A 12 35.21 2.62 -11.22
CA THR A 12 34.72 1.86 -10.07
C THR A 12 34.13 2.88 -9.09
N LEU A 13 32.82 2.79 -8.85
CA LEU A 13 32.18 3.55 -7.78
C LEU A 13 32.79 3.10 -6.46
N ASN A 14 33.35 4.04 -5.71
CA ASN A 14 33.93 3.79 -4.39
C ASN A 14 32.78 3.38 -3.42
N PRO A 15 32.78 2.16 -2.86
CA PRO A 15 31.69 1.69 -2.00
C PRO A 15 31.62 2.41 -0.64
N GLU A 16 32.59 3.25 -0.30
CA GLU A 16 32.65 3.97 0.99
C GLU A 16 31.82 5.28 1.05
N SER A 17 31.17 5.71 -0.04
CA SER A 17 30.33 6.93 -0.02
C SER A 17 28.86 6.68 0.34
N LEU A 18 28.46 5.44 0.59
CA LEU A 18 27.13 5.08 1.08
C LEU A 18 27.15 4.94 2.61
N ASN A 19 26.86 6.05 3.30
CA ASN A 19 26.50 6.04 4.72
C ASN A 19 25.14 5.34 4.91
N LEU A 20 25.13 4.00 4.85
CA LEU A 20 24.01 3.18 5.26
C LEU A 20 24.12 2.91 6.77
N PRO A 21 23.07 3.16 7.57
CA PRO A 21 23.08 2.82 8.99
C PRO A 21 23.24 1.29 9.18
N PRO A 22 23.85 0.85 10.29
CA PRO A 22 24.17 -0.56 10.52
C PRO A 22 22.89 -1.42 10.50
N THR A 23 23.00 -2.57 9.84
CA THR A 23 21.90 -3.52 9.59
C THR A 23 21.22 -4.00 10.88
N THR A 24 19.92 -3.74 10.96
CA THR A 24 18.96 -3.99 12.07
C THR A 24 18.72 -5.49 12.37
N THR A 25 19.47 -6.40 11.75
CA THR A 25 19.21 -7.85 11.79
C THR A 25 19.61 -8.48 13.13
N ARG A 26 20.55 -7.88 13.88
CA ARG A 26 21.07 -8.47 15.12
C ARG A 26 20.28 -8.10 16.39
N THR A 27 19.58 -6.97 16.41
CA THR A 27 18.84 -6.50 17.59
C THR A 27 17.48 -7.19 17.75
N MET A 28 16.83 -7.58 16.65
CA MET A 28 15.52 -8.23 16.68
C MET A 28 15.55 -9.64 17.26
N HIS A 29 16.65 -10.39 17.08
CA HIS A 29 16.78 -11.75 17.59
C HIS A 29 16.84 -11.83 19.13
N PHE A 30 17.25 -10.74 19.79
CA PHE A 30 17.40 -10.69 21.24
C PHE A 30 16.09 -10.36 21.97
N ILE A 31 15.21 -9.58 21.34
CA ILE A 31 13.91 -9.17 21.92
C ILE A 31 12.89 -10.31 21.84
N ALA A 32 12.86 -11.05 20.72
CA ALA A 32 11.93 -12.17 20.52
C ALA A 32 12.11 -13.30 21.55
N ARG A 33 13.34 -13.54 22.03
CA ARG A 33 13.64 -14.61 23.00
C ARG A 33 13.21 -14.30 24.43
N ARG A 34 12.98 -13.03 24.80
CA ARG A 34 12.60 -12.65 26.17
C ARG A 34 11.09 -12.60 26.43
N LEU A 35 10.28 -12.63 25.38
CA LEU A 35 8.81 -12.62 25.45
C LEU A 35 8.19 -13.96 25.89
N LEU A 36 8.93 -15.07 25.78
CA LEU A 36 8.43 -16.42 26.09
C LEU A 36 8.52 -16.82 27.57
N ALA A 37 9.07 -15.98 28.46
CA ALA A 37 9.36 -16.35 29.84
C ALA A 37 8.67 -15.50 30.93
N GLY A 38 7.83 -14.53 30.59
CA GLY A 38 7.20 -13.62 31.56
C GLY A 38 5.69 -13.54 31.42
N GLY A 39 4.96 -13.93 32.46
CA GLY A 39 3.49 -14.07 32.45
C GLY A 39 2.70 -12.82 32.04
N GLY A 40 1.58 -13.10 31.36
CA GLY A 40 0.32 -12.35 31.24
C GLY A 40 0.35 -10.84 30.94
N VAL A 41 0.94 -10.04 31.81
CA VAL A 41 0.88 -8.58 31.77
C VAL A 41 2.06 -7.98 30.98
N ALA A 42 3.23 -8.64 31.00
CA ALA A 42 4.39 -8.20 30.22
C ALA A 42 4.19 -8.44 28.70
N ALA A 43 3.42 -9.47 28.32
CA ALA A 43 3.16 -9.79 26.92
C ALA A 43 2.34 -8.71 26.19
N ALA A 44 1.38 -8.07 26.88
CA ALA A 44 0.58 -7.00 26.29
C ALA A 44 1.40 -5.70 26.07
N ALA A 45 2.23 -5.32 27.04
CA ALA A 45 3.09 -4.14 26.93
C ALA A 45 4.23 -4.35 25.92
N ALA A 46 4.83 -5.54 25.89
CA ALA A 46 5.87 -5.89 24.92
C ALA A 46 5.28 -6.08 23.50
N GLY A 47 4.04 -6.56 23.37
CA GLY A 47 3.30 -6.58 22.10
C GLY A 47 3.05 -5.17 21.56
N ALA A 48 2.60 -4.24 22.42
CA ALA A 48 2.42 -2.84 22.05
C ALA A 48 3.75 -2.14 21.71
N ALA A 49 4.83 -2.44 22.42
CA ALA A 49 6.17 -1.92 22.13
C ALA A 49 6.77 -2.51 20.85
N ALA A 50 6.51 -3.79 20.54
CA ALA A 50 6.94 -4.43 19.30
C ALA A 50 6.17 -3.88 18.09
N LEU A 51 4.84 -3.68 18.21
CA LEU A 51 4.03 -2.98 17.22
C LEU A 51 4.49 -1.52 17.05
N GLY A 52 4.77 -0.82 18.15
CA GLY A 52 5.32 0.54 18.13
C GLY A 52 6.70 0.61 17.47
N ALA A 53 7.57 -0.37 17.70
CA ALA A 53 8.89 -0.46 17.09
C ALA A 53 8.83 -0.78 15.58
N ILE A 54 7.81 -1.53 15.13
CA ILE A 54 7.52 -1.73 13.70
C ILE A 54 7.01 -0.41 13.07
N GLN A 55 6.27 0.39 13.83
CA GLN A 55 5.78 1.72 13.40
C GLN A 55 6.89 2.79 13.33
N LEU A 56 7.93 2.69 14.16
CA LEU A 56 8.94 3.75 14.41
C LEU A 56 10.19 3.66 13.52
N GLY A 57 10.29 2.69 12.60
CA GLY A 57 11.54 2.38 11.90
C GLY A 57 11.72 2.97 10.51
N MET A 58 10.66 3.47 9.86
CA MET A 58 10.78 4.08 8.54
C MET A 58 10.64 5.60 8.71
N PRO A 59 11.71 6.40 8.48
CA PRO A 59 11.58 7.84 8.51
C PRO A 59 10.48 8.25 7.53
N GLU A 60 9.48 8.96 8.04
CA GLU A 60 8.39 9.45 7.21
C GLU A 60 8.98 10.41 6.17
N ALA A 61 8.92 10.02 4.90
CA ALA A 61 9.38 10.88 3.82
C ALA A 61 8.54 12.16 3.84
N GLN A 62 9.19 13.27 4.19
CA GLN A 62 8.59 14.59 4.16
C GLN A 62 8.27 14.91 2.70
N LEU A 63 6.99 15.04 2.40
CA LEU A 63 6.56 15.45 1.07
C LEU A 63 6.98 16.91 0.84
N PRO A 64 7.34 17.28 -0.40
CA PRO A 64 7.51 18.68 -0.75
C PRO A 64 6.26 19.48 -0.40
N THR A 65 6.43 20.67 0.19
CA THR A 65 5.34 21.61 0.43
C THR A 65 4.89 22.31 -0.85
N GLU A 66 5.77 22.31 -1.86
CA GLU A 66 5.49 22.83 -3.19
C GLU A 66 4.76 21.78 -4.04
N PRO A 67 3.87 22.18 -4.96
CA PRO A 67 3.24 21.27 -5.90
C PRO A 67 4.28 20.42 -6.64
N TRP A 68 4.10 19.09 -6.62
CA TRP A 68 4.99 18.13 -7.30
C TRP A 68 4.96 18.28 -8.83
N ALA A 69 3.91 18.89 -9.36
CA ALA A 69 3.79 19.26 -10.75
C ALA A 69 3.10 20.62 -10.89
N ASP A 70 3.61 21.40 -11.84
CA ASP A 70 2.88 22.53 -12.38
C ASP A 70 1.70 22.01 -13.20
N VAL A 71 0.51 21.99 -12.59
CA VAL A 71 -0.75 21.58 -13.22
C VAL A 71 -1.16 22.45 -14.41
N THR A 72 -0.45 23.55 -14.68
CA THR A 72 -0.64 24.38 -15.88
C THR A 72 0.18 23.90 -17.07
N ARG A 73 1.13 22.97 -16.89
CA ARG A 73 1.88 22.38 -18.00
C ARG A 73 0.97 21.53 -18.86
N VAL A 74 0.71 22.04 -20.07
CA VAL A 74 0.03 21.29 -21.11
C VAL A 74 0.91 20.11 -21.53
N ALA A 75 0.33 18.91 -21.50
CA ALA A 75 1.00 17.72 -21.99
C ALA A 75 1.40 17.91 -23.46
N LYS A 76 2.65 17.58 -23.79
CA LYS A 76 3.14 17.61 -25.19
C LYS A 76 2.26 16.71 -26.04
N SER A 77 1.98 17.13 -27.26
CA SER A 77 1.24 16.30 -28.22
C SER A 77 2.00 15.00 -28.51
N ARG A 78 1.27 13.93 -28.86
CA ARG A 78 1.86 12.65 -29.27
C ARG A 78 2.92 12.83 -30.36
N LYS A 79 2.69 13.75 -31.30
CA LYS A 79 3.62 14.05 -32.40
C LYS A 79 4.94 14.62 -31.89
N GLU A 80 4.89 15.55 -30.94
CA GLU A 80 6.09 16.14 -30.32
C GLU A 80 6.86 15.12 -29.48
N GLN A 81 6.15 14.27 -28.73
CA GLN A 81 6.77 13.21 -27.92
C GLN A 81 7.51 12.19 -28.81
N ILE A 82 6.89 11.73 -29.90
CA ILE A 82 7.54 10.85 -30.89
C ILE A 82 8.74 11.55 -31.55
N GLY A 83 8.61 12.84 -31.86
CA GLY A 83 9.71 13.65 -32.38
C GLY A 83 10.91 13.68 -31.42
N ALA A 84 10.66 13.87 -30.13
CA ALA A 84 11.70 13.86 -29.10
C ALA A 84 12.38 12.49 -28.96
N LEU A 85 11.62 11.39 -29.00
CA LEU A 85 12.18 10.03 -28.98
C LEU A 85 13.09 9.74 -30.18
N ARG A 86 12.78 10.32 -31.35
CA ARG A 86 13.56 10.14 -32.59
C ARG A 86 14.70 11.13 -32.76
N ALA A 87 14.83 12.13 -31.89
CA ALA A 87 15.83 13.18 -32.01
C ALA A 87 17.28 12.72 -31.74
N GLY A 88 17.51 11.42 -31.50
CA GLY A 88 18.84 10.86 -31.30
C GLY A 88 19.48 11.19 -29.95
N LYS A 89 18.69 11.65 -28.98
CA LYS A 89 19.15 11.78 -27.59
C LYS A 89 19.08 10.41 -26.91
N GLU A 90 20.15 10.07 -26.19
CA GLU A 90 20.17 8.89 -25.34
C GLU A 90 19.30 9.10 -24.09
N PHE A 91 18.59 8.04 -23.68
CA PHE A 91 17.82 8.00 -22.45
C PHE A 91 18.56 7.12 -21.45
N ASP A 92 18.53 7.51 -20.18
CA ASP A 92 19.12 6.73 -19.09
C ASP A 92 18.28 5.49 -18.79
N VAL A 93 16.94 5.60 -18.95
CA VAL A 93 15.99 4.51 -18.68
C VAL A 93 14.90 4.48 -19.75
N LEU A 94 14.64 3.29 -20.31
CA LEU A 94 13.49 3.01 -21.16
C LEU A 94 12.53 2.08 -20.42
N ILE A 95 11.28 2.52 -20.26
CA ILE A 95 10.20 1.77 -19.63
C ILE A 95 9.21 1.33 -20.70
N ILE A 96 8.86 0.05 -20.68
CA ILE A 96 7.91 -0.56 -21.61
C ILE A 96 6.66 -0.94 -20.82
N GLY A 97 5.54 -0.30 -21.14
CA GLY A 97 4.26 -0.43 -20.46
C GLY A 97 3.91 0.79 -19.61
N GLY A 98 2.73 1.35 -19.84
CA GLY A 98 2.14 2.52 -19.18
C GLY A 98 1.04 2.16 -18.18
N GLY A 99 1.10 0.99 -17.57
CA GLY A 99 0.30 0.64 -16.39
C GLY A 99 0.95 1.10 -15.09
N ALA A 100 0.32 0.78 -13.94
CA ALA A 100 0.66 1.36 -12.64
C ALA A 100 2.14 1.18 -12.26
N THR A 101 2.69 -0.01 -12.52
CA THR A 101 4.11 -0.30 -12.28
C THR A 101 5.03 0.54 -13.18
N GLY A 102 4.67 0.68 -14.45
CA GLY A 102 5.48 1.40 -15.43
C GLY A 102 5.49 2.90 -15.18
N VAL A 103 4.32 3.49 -14.94
CA VAL A 103 4.21 4.92 -14.61
C VAL A 103 4.84 5.22 -13.24
N GLY A 104 4.64 4.37 -12.24
CA GLY A 104 5.30 4.53 -10.93
C GLY A 104 6.82 4.49 -11.04
N SER A 105 7.36 3.56 -11.84
CA SER A 105 8.80 3.48 -12.11
C SER A 105 9.30 4.70 -12.88
N ALA A 106 8.51 5.22 -13.82
CA ALA A 106 8.85 6.42 -14.60
C ALA A 106 8.89 7.66 -13.71
N LEU A 107 7.92 7.80 -12.81
CA LEU A 107 7.86 8.89 -11.84
C LEU A 107 9.06 8.84 -10.88
N ASP A 108 9.38 7.67 -10.32
CA ASP A 108 10.54 7.53 -9.42
C ASP A 108 11.86 7.82 -10.15
N ALA A 109 12.05 7.31 -11.37
CA ALA A 109 13.25 7.57 -12.15
C ALA A 109 13.37 9.05 -12.56
N ALA A 110 12.29 9.67 -13.01
CA ALA A 110 12.27 11.07 -13.42
C ALA A 110 12.51 12.03 -12.24
N THR A 111 11.92 11.75 -11.07
CA THR A 111 12.12 12.56 -9.85
C THR A 111 13.54 12.45 -9.29
N ARG A 112 14.28 11.40 -9.63
CA ARG A 112 15.73 11.26 -9.36
C ARG A 112 16.63 11.94 -10.40
N GLY A 113 16.05 12.62 -11.40
CA GLY A 113 16.77 13.38 -12.41
C GLY A 113 17.27 12.58 -13.62
N LEU A 114 16.77 11.35 -13.82
CA LEU A 114 17.12 10.54 -14.98
C LEU A 114 16.34 10.98 -16.23
N ASN A 115 16.95 10.83 -17.40
CA ASN A 115 16.28 11.00 -18.69
C ASN A 115 15.50 9.73 -19.01
N VAL A 116 14.18 9.75 -18.76
CA VAL A 116 13.31 8.58 -18.89
C VAL A 116 12.49 8.67 -20.19
N ALA A 117 12.42 7.56 -20.92
CA ALA A 117 11.43 7.31 -21.95
C ALA A 117 10.46 6.23 -21.47
N LEU A 118 9.16 6.44 -21.66
CA LEU A 118 8.15 5.41 -21.44
C LEU A 118 7.32 5.25 -22.71
N VAL A 119 7.10 3.99 -23.10
CA VAL A 119 6.26 3.64 -24.25
C VAL A 119 5.13 2.70 -23.82
N GLU A 120 3.91 3.01 -24.26
CA GLU A 120 2.72 2.18 -24.11
C GLU A 120 2.17 1.86 -25.51
N ALA A 121 1.74 0.62 -25.70
CA ALA A 121 1.19 0.14 -26.97
C ALA A 121 -0.23 0.66 -27.20
N GLU A 122 -1.03 0.74 -26.14
CA GLU A 122 -2.42 1.20 -26.16
C GLU A 122 -2.56 2.58 -25.49
N ASP A 123 -3.48 2.71 -24.52
CA ASP A 123 -3.69 3.89 -23.71
C ASP A 123 -3.13 3.68 -22.29
N PHE A 124 -2.80 4.76 -21.60
CA PHE A 124 -2.26 4.68 -20.24
C PHE A 124 -3.25 4.01 -19.30
N GLY A 125 -2.78 2.98 -18.58
CA GLY A 125 -3.62 2.22 -17.65
C GLY A 125 -4.64 1.28 -18.32
N SER A 126 -4.64 1.13 -19.66
CA SER A 126 -5.64 0.31 -20.38
C SER A 126 -5.61 -1.18 -20.02
N GLY A 127 -4.51 -1.67 -19.43
CA GLY A 127 -4.32 -3.06 -18.97
C GLY A 127 -5.02 -3.38 -17.63
N THR A 128 -4.38 -4.19 -16.80
CA THR A 128 -4.93 -4.58 -15.48
C THR A 128 -5.15 -3.38 -14.56
N SER A 129 -4.39 -2.30 -14.75
CA SER A 129 -4.42 -1.08 -13.92
C SER A 129 -5.73 -0.30 -13.97
N SER A 130 -6.66 -0.61 -14.88
CA SER A 130 -8.02 -0.04 -14.91
C SER A 130 -9.12 -1.07 -14.58
N ARG A 131 -8.74 -2.33 -14.33
CA ARG A 131 -9.65 -3.47 -14.12
C ARG A 131 -9.53 -4.06 -12.72
N SER A 132 -9.11 -3.26 -11.75
CA SER A 132 -9.04 -3.67 -10.35
C SER A 132 -10.41 -3.62 -9.68
N THR A 133 -10.50 -4.12 -8.45
CA THR A 133 -11.65 -3.90 -7.55
C THR A 133 -11.76 -2.45 -7.07
N LYS A 134 -10.79 -1.59 -7.42
CA LYS A 134 -10.71 -0.17 -7.02
C LYS A 134 -10.61 0.02 -5.51
N LEU A 135 -10.00 -0.95 -4.84
CA LEU A 135 -9.73 -0.93 -3.40
C LEU A 135 -8.24 -0.88 -3.14
N VAL A 136 -7.82 0.04 -2.27
CA VAL A 136 -6.49 0.07 -1.67
C VAL A 136 -6.60 -0.65 -0.33
N HIS A 137 -6.57 -1.99 -0.36
CA HIS A 137 -6.82 -2.78 0.84
C HIS A 137 -5.54 -3.26 1.53
N GLY A 138 -5.51 -3.16 2.86
CA GLY A 138 -4.43 -3.72 3.69
C GLY A 138 -4.44 -5.25 3.77
N GLY A 139 -5.55 -5.89 3.38
CA GLY A 139 -5.62 -7.35 3.27
C GLY A 139 -5.98 -8.05 4.58
N VAL A 140 -7.18 -7.78 5.12
CA VAL A 140 -7.70 -8.39 6.36
C VAL A 140 -7.60 -9.94 6.34
N ARG A 141 -7.86 -10.57 5.20
CA ARG A 141 -7.73 -12.02 5.02
C ARG A 141 -6.28 -12.53 5.14
N TYR A 142 -5.31 -11.70 4.75
CA TYR A 142 -3.90 -12.03 4.89
C TYR A 142 -3.45 -11.89 6.35
N LEU A 143 -4.00 -10.91 7.09
CA LEU A 143 -3.75 -10.80 8.54
C LEU A 143 -4.27 -12.04 9.28
N GLU A 144 -5.46 -12.52 8.94
CA GLU A 144 -6.02 -13.76 9.48
C GLU A 144 -5.06 -14.94 9.27
N LYS A 145 -4.57 -15.14 8.03
CA LYS A 145 -3.58 -16.18 7.73
C LYS A 145 -2.26 -15.97 8.47
N ALA A 146 -1.75 -14.74 8.52
CA ALA A 146 -0.52 -14.41 9.22
C ALA A 146 -0.58 -14.79 10.70
N VAL A 147 -1.72 -14.53 11.36
CA VAL A 147 -1.93 -14.85 12.77
C VAL A 147 -2.13 -16.35 12.98
N PHE A 148 -3.01 -17.00 12.22
CA PHE A 148 -3.33 -18.42 12.43
C PHE A 148 -2.23 -19.37 11.94
N GLN A 149 -1.45 -18.98 10.94
CA GLN A 149 -0.39 -19.79 10.35
C GLN A 149 1.02 -19.32 10.76
N LEU A 150 1.12 -18.28 11.60
CA LEU A 150 2.39 -17.68 12.03
C LEU A 150 3.30 -17.29 10.85
N ASP A 151 2.70 -16.80 9.77
CA ASP A 151 3.41 -16.43 8.55
C ASP A 151 3.87 -14.96 8.61
N TYR A 152 5.16 -14.78 8.88
CA TYR A 152 5.79 -13.47 8.92
C TYR A 152 5.79 -12.75 7.56
N GLY A 153 5.84 -13.48 6.45
CA GLY A 153 5.80 -12.90 5.11
C GLY A 153 4.46 -12.22 4.83
N GLN A 154 3.37 -12.88 5.21
CA GLN A 154 2.01 -12.30 5.12
C GLN A 154 1.84 -11.12 6.06
N PHE A 155 2.40 -11.21 7.26
CA PHE A 155 2.39 -10.09 8.20
C PHE A 155 3.09 -8.85 7.62
N LYS A 156 4.29 -9.02 7.08
CA LYS A 156 5.04 -7.93 6.43
C LYS A 156 4.27 -7.30 5.27
N LEU A 157 3.63 -8.13 4.43
CA LEU A 157 2.81 -7.65 3.31
C LEU A 157 1.64 -6.77 3.78
N VAL A 158 0.94 -7.18 4.86
CA VAL A 158 -0.16 -6.41 5.45
C VAL A 158 0.35 -5.05 5.94
N PHE A 159 1.50 -5.01 6.62
CA PHE A 159 2.09 -3.76 7.09
C PHE A 159 2.47 -2.82 5.95
N GLU A 160 3.14 -3.34 4.91
CA GLU A 160 3.52 -2.56 3.72
C GLU A 160 2.28 -2.01 3.00
N ALA A 161 1.25 -2.84 2.80
CA ALA A 161 0.01 -2.41 2.16
C ALA A 161 -0.73 -1.32 2.97
N LEU A 162 -0.77 -1.44 4.30
CA LEU A 162 -1.37 -0.43 5.18
C LEU A 162 -0.57 0.87 5.21
N HIS A 163 0.76 0.79 5.15
CA HIS A 163 1.64 1.94 5.05
C HIS A 163 1.42 2.68 3.71
N GLU A 164 1.42 1.95 2.58
CA GLU A 164 1.19 2.55 1.26
C GLU A 164 -0.22 3.12 1.12
N ARG A 165 -1.23 2.50 1.72
CA ARG A 165 -2.59 3.07 1.79
C ARG A 165 -2.60 4.45 2.46
N ARG A 166 -1.88 4.60 3.58
CA ARG A 166 -1.74 5.90 4.26
C ARG A 166 -1.05 6.92 3.34
N ASN A 167 0.01 6.51 2.65
CA ASN A 167 0.74 7.37 1.72
C ASN A 167 -0.16 7.82 0.55
N LEU A 168 -0.95 6.91 -0.03
CA LEU A 168 -1.87 7.20 -1.13
C LEU A 168 -2.98 8.18 -0.70
N LEU A 169 -3.59 7.99 0.47
CA LEU A 169 -4.58 8.92 1.03
C LEU A 169 -4.01 10.33 1.22
N ARG A 170 -2.73 10.44 1.58
CA ARG A 170 -2.03 11.71 1.77
C ARG A 170 -1.61 12.35 0.44
N ASN A 171 -1.10 11.55 -0.50
CA ASN A 171 -0.52 12.04 -1.75
C ASN A 171 -1.60 12.40 -2.78
N ALA A 172 -2.69 11.64 -2.84
CA ALA A 172 -3.75 11.79 -3.82
C ALA A 172 -5.15 11.80 -3.16
N PRO A 173 -5.43 12.73 -2.23
CA PRO A 173 -6.72 12.79 -1.52
C PRO A 173 -7.92 13.06 -2.43
N HIS A 174 -7.68 13.53 -3.65
CA HIS A 174 -8.70 13.75 -4.68
C HIS A 174 -9.01 12.50 -5.52
N LEU A 175 -8.21 11.43 -5.39
CA LEU A 175 -8.40 10.14 -6.07
C LEU A 175 -8.60 8.98 -5.10
N VAL A 176 -8.16 9.13 -3.85
CA VAL A 176 -8.14 8.08 -2.83
C VAL A 176 -8.90 8.55 -1.60
N HIS A 177 -9.86 7.75 -1.14
CA HIS A 177 -10.71 8.08 0.01
C HIS A 177 -11.04 6.86 0.86
N ALA A 178 -11.47 7.13 2.09
CA ALA A 178 -11.93 6.09 3.00
C ALA A 178 -13.26 5.48 2.52
N LEU A 179 -13.34 4.15 2.50
CA LEU A 179 -14.54 3.38 2.17
C LEU A 179 -14.96 2.54 3.39
N PRO A 180 -16.15 2.80 3.99
CA PRO A 180 -16.70 1.90 4.99
C PRO A 180 -17.19 0.60 4.34
N ILE A 181 -16.75 -0.53 4.90
CA ILE A 181 -17.13 -1.88 4.46
C ILE A 181 -17.87 -2.57 5.61
N ALA A 182 -19.04 -3.12 5.30
CA ALA A 182 -19.94 -3.79 6.23
C ALA A 182 -19.87 -5.31 6.07
N THR A 183 -19.54 -6.02 7.15
CA THR A 183 -19.56 -7.49 7.24
C THR A 183 -20.75 -7.94 8.08
N PRO A 184 -21.85 -8.40 7.46
CA PRO A 184 -23.04 -8.82 8.19
C PRO A 184 -22.80 -10.13 8.95
N CYS A 185 -23.34 -10.20 10.16
CA CYS A 185 -23.28 -11.37 11.04
C CYS A 185 -24.70 -11.91 11.24
N TYR A 186 -24.94 -13.17 10.88
CA TYR A 186 -26.21 -13.88 10.99
C TYR A 186 -26.22 -14.90 12.14
N HIS A 187 -25.04 -15.33 12.60
CA HIS A 187 -24.90 -16.17 13.79
C HIS A 187 -24.29 -15.38 14.95
N LEU A 188 -24.71 -15.69 16.19
CA LEU A 188 -24.21 -14.97 17.38
C LEU A 188 -22.71 -15.14 17.59
N TRP A 189 -22.12 -16.26 17.16
CA TRP A 189 -20.68 -16.51 17.27
C TRP A 189 -19.86 -15.71 16.24
N GLU A 190 -20.45 -15.31 15.10
CA GLU A 190 -19.78 -14.50 14.07
C GLU A 190 -19.46 -13.09 14.60
N VAL A 191 -20.32 -12.55 15.47
CA VAL A 191 -20.15 -11.20 16.05
C VAL A 191 -18.83 -11.06 16.81
N PRO A 192 -18.54 -11.85 17.86
CA PRO A 192 -17.26 -11.73 18.56
C PRO A 192 -16.07 -12.12 17.67
N TYR A 193 -16.24 -13.06 16.73
CA TYR A 193 -15.19 -13.47 15.79
C TYR A 193 -14.73 -12.32 14.90
N TYR A 194 -15.66 -11.75 14.11
CA TYR A 194 -15.34 -10.65 13.20
C TYR A 194 -14.96 -9.39 13.95
N TRP A 195 -15.58 -9.10 15.10
CA TRP A 195 -15.20 -7.96 15.93
C TRP A 195 -13.74 -8.06 16.40
N ALA A 196 -13.32 -9.21 16.94
CA ALA A 196 -11.94 -9.41 17.38
C ALA A 196 -10.95 -9.33 16.20
N GLY A 197 -11.29 -9.94 15.05
CA GLY A 197 -10.49 -9.86 13.84
C GLY A 197 -10.31 -8.43 13.33
N MET A 198 -11.39 -7.64 13.28
CA MET A 198 -11.30 -6.24 12.85
C MET A 198 -10.56 -5.37 13.88
N LYS A 199 -10.65 -5.68 15.18
CA LYS A 199 -9.86 -4.97 16.20
C LYS A 199 -8.37 -5.27 16.10
N ALA A 200 -8.00 -6.50 15.79
CA ALA A 200 -6.61 -6.84 15.49
C ALA A 200 -6.12 -6.10 14.23
N TYR A 201 -6.97 -6.01 13.19
CA TYR A 201 -6.67 -5.24 11.99
C TYR A 201 -6.51 -3.73 12.27
N ASP A 202 -7.42 -3.14 13.04
CA ASP A 202 -7.33 -1.74 13.49
C ASP A 202 -6.01 -1.47 14.23
N LEU A 203 -5.60 -2.39 15.10
CA LEU A 203 -4.34 -2.28 15.85
C LEU A 203 -3.12 -2.30 14.94
N VAL A 204 -3.11 -3.21 13.96
CA VAL A 204 -2.03 -3.35 12.97
C VAL A 204 -1.99 -2.16 12.00
N ALA A 205 -3.16 -1.66 11.57
CA ALA A 205 -3.26 -0.45 10.76
C ALA A 205 -2.79 0.80 11.53
N GLY A 206 -2.89 0.78 12.85
CA GLY A 206 -2.60 1.94 13.70
C GLY A 206 -3.46 3.14 13.34
N LEU A 207 -3.06 4.33 13.79
CA LEU A 207 -3.70 5.61 13.44
C LEU A 207 -3.42 5.99 11.97
N SER A 208 -3.74 5.13 11.00
CA SER A 208 -3.55 5.35 9.55
C SER A 208 -4.54 6.34 8.92
N GLY A 209 -5.16 7.19 9.74
CA GLY A 209 -6.11 8.21 9.29
C GLY A 209 -7.52 7.70 8.99
N LEU A 210 -7.77 6.40 9.18
CA LEU A 210 -9.11 5.80 9.05
C LEU A 210 -9.76 5.60 10.42
N THR A 211 -11.10 5.62 10.45
CA THR A 211 -11.87 5.41 11.68
C THR A 211 -11.79 3.94 12.10
N MET A 212 -11.73 3.71 13.42
CA MET A 212 -11.74 2.37 13.99
C MET A 212 -13.01 1.60 13.65
N SER A 213 -12.89 0.27 13.55
CA SER A 213 -14.01 -0.62 13.34
C SER A 213 -15.05 -0.51 14.46
N ARG A 214 -16.33 -0.68 14.12
CA ARG A 214 -17.45 -0.62 15.05
C ARG A 214 -18.47 -1.71 14.77
N PHE A 215 -19.09 -2.20 15.83
CA PHE A 215 -20.27 -3.04 15.72
C PHE A 215 -21.51 -2.17 15.55
N CYS A 216 -22.41 -2.58 14.67
CA CYS A 216 -23.74 -1.99 14.49
C CYS A 216 -24.77 -3.09 14.75
N ASN A 217 -25.79 -2.79 15.55
CA ASN A 217 -26.86 -3.74 15.79
C ASN A 217 -27.74 -3.90 14.52
N ALA A 218 -28.58 -4.94 14.48
CA ALA A 218 -29.40 -5.23 13.29
C ALA A 218 -30.28 -4.04 12.83
N ALA A 219 -30.85 -3.27 13.76
CA ALA A 219 -31.68 -2.11 13.41
C ALA A 219 -30.84 -0.98 12.79
N GLU A 220 -29.67 -0.68 13.37
CA GLU A 220 -28.71 0.29 12.81
C GLU A 220 -28.20 -0.16 11.44
N SER A 221 -27.90 -1.44 11.28
CA SER A 221 -27.45 -2.03 10.01
C SER A 221 -28.48 -1.88 8.90
N LEU A 222 -29.75 -2.15 9.18
CA LEU A 222 -30.84 -2.00 8.22
C LEU A 222 -31.14 -0.53 7.91
N ALA A 223 -30.93 0.38 8.87
CA ALA A 223 -31.03 1.81 8.62
C ALA A 223 -29.93 2.32 7.67
N MET A 224 -28.70 1.80 7.80
CA MET A 224 -27.59 2.15 6.90
C MET A 224 -27.67 1.46 5.53
N PHE A 225 -28.15 0.22 5.50
CA PHE A 225 -28.23 -0.60 4.28
C PHE A 225 -29.62 -1.25 4.19
N PRO A 226 -30.63 -0.54 3.65
CA PRO A 226 -32.01 -1.04 3.60
C PRO A 226 -32.19 -2.31 2.75
N THR A 227 -31.25 -2.57 1.84
CA THR A 227 -31.24 -3.77 0.98
C THR A 227 -30.53 -4.96 1.60
N MET A 228 -30.00 -4.82 2.83
CA MET A 228 -29.35 -5.92 3.53
C MET A 228 -30.38 -7.00 3.87
N ALA A 229 -30.01 -8.26 3.63
CA ALA A 229 -30.91 -9.37 3.91
C ALA A 229 -31.13 -9.50 5.44
N VAL A 230 -32.40 -9.47 5.85
CA VAL A 230 -32.79 -9.72 7.25
C VAL A 230 -32.61 -11.20 7.60
N VAL A 231 -32.84 -12.07 6.62
CA VAL A 231 -32.70 -13.52 6.73
C VAL A 231 -31.76 -13.99 5.62
N ARG A 232 -30.74 -14.76 5.97
CA ARG A 232 -29.79 -15.32 5.00
C ARG A 232 -30.46 -16.48 4.26
N GLY A 233 -30.40 -16.44 2.93
CA GLY A 233 -31.13 -17.41 2.09
C GLY A 233 -30.56 -18.83 2.09
N ASP A 234 -29.32 -19.02 2.54
CA ASP A 234 -28.63 -20.31 2.57
C ASP A 234 -29.06 -21.19 3.75
N ASP A 235 -29.22 -20.62 4.95
CA ASP A 235 -29.50 -21.35 6.18
C ASP A 235 -30.68 -20.80 7.00
N GLY A 236 -31.32 -19.72 6.55
CA GLY A 236 -32.44 -19.09 7.22
C GLY A 236 -32.07 -18.32 8.50
N ALA A 237 -30.78 -18.09 8.76
CA ALA A 237 -30.33 -17.34 9.94
C ALA A 237 -30.73 -15.86 9.85
N SER A 238 -31.14 -15.28 10.97
CA SER A 238 -31.51 -13.87 11.06
C SER A 238 -30.32 -12.97 11.40
N LEU A 239 -30.27 -11.79 10.77
CA LEU A 239 -29.24 -10.79 11.00
C LEU A 239 -29.13 -10.42 12.49
N LYS A 240 -27.94 -10.57 13.07
CA LYS A 240 -27.62 -10.19 14.45
C LYS A 240 -26.99 -8.81 14.54
N GLY A 241 -26.30 -8.40 13.47
CA GLY A 241 -25.66 -7.09 13.36
C GLY A 241 -24.62 -7.08 12.25
N THR A 242 -23.77 -6.06 12.25
CA THR A 242 -22.75 -5.87 11.23
C THR A 242 -21.50 -5.31 11.87
N ILE A 243 -20.34 -5.83 11.47
CA ILE A 243 -19.05 -5.18 11.77
C ILE A 243 -18.73 -4.25 10.62
N VAL A 244 -18.58 -2.97 10.91
CA VAL A 244 -18.19 -1.94 9.94
C VAL A 244 -16.75 -1.58 10.20
N TYR A 245 -15.90 -1.76 9.20
CA TYR A 245 -14.50 -1.31 9.22
C TYR A 245 -14.23 -0.39 8.03
N GLN A 246 -13.11 0.32 8.02
CA GLN A 246 -12.73 1.19 6.92
C GLN A 246 -11.54 0.65 6.15
N ASP A 247 -11.63 0.77 4.83
CA ASP A 247 -10.52 0.53 3.92
C ASP A 247 -10.33 1.69 2.92
N GLY A 248 -9.36 1.59 2.02
CA GLY A 248 -9.15 2.59 0.97
C GLY A 248 -9.92 2.24 -0.31
N GLN A 249 -10.53 3.24 -0.94
CA GLN A 249 -11.01 3.18 -2.33
C GLN A 249 -10.23 4.19 -3.16
N PHE A 250 -10.01 3.87 -4.44
CA PHE A 250 -9.32 4.76 -5.36
C PHE A 250 -9.85 4.65 -6.79
N ASP A 251 -9.62 5.70 -7.58
CA ASP A 251 -9.75 5.65 -9.04
C ASP A 251 -8.45 5.12 -9.65
N ASP A 252 -8.49 3.87 -10.13
CA ASP A 252 -7.31 3.15 -10.59
C ASP A 252 -6.76 3.69 -11.92
N ALA A 253 -7.64 4.02 -12.86
CA ALA A 253 -7.26 4.61 -14.13
C ALA A 253 -6.69 6.02 -13.95
N ARG A 254 -7.29 6.86 -13.11
CA ARG A 254 -6.81 8.23 -12.88
C ARG A 254 -5.56 8.29 -12.01
N LEU A 255 -5.39 7.38 -11.05
CA LEU A 255 -4.15 7.32 -10.26
C LEU A 255 -2.94 6.97 -11.14
N ASN A 256 -3.18 6.31 -12.28
CA ASN A 256 -2.15 5.96 -13.24
C ASN A 256 -1.67 7.14 -14.11
N VAL A 257 -2.40 8.26 -14.19
CA VAL A 257 -2.16 9.34 -15.18
C VAL A 257 -1.92 10.68 -14.51
#